data_AF-A0A8H3G4W9-F1
#
_entry.id   AF-A0A8H3G4W9-F1
#
_cell.length_a   1.000
_cell.length_b   1.000
_cell.length_c   1.000
_cell.angle_alpha   90.00
_cell.angle_beta   90.00
_cell.angle_gamma   90.00
#
_symmetry.space_group_name_H-M   'P 1'
#
loop_
_entity.id
_entity.type
_entity.pdbx_description
1 polymer ?
#
loop_
_entity_poly.entity_id
_entity_poly.type
_entity_poly.pdbx_seq_one_letter_code
_entity_poly.pdbx_strand_id
1 'polypeptide(L)'
;MAEVVHPSTVEQLGSKETLVRSLDDLLERYLHLLDQYQSLQQSLAQILSKGYLSLAQANFSNPNRIRYGQDQYDDRMQASARVSISQSTPTFSSLEPRFQKSIIASDDDGYDDEVDAVKESTMNDETRPVPKGTETGSSMTRDPLNWFGILVPSTLRASQRNFKDAVADGIPALASVAKEMRAVEIEVRRARKRIKKAI
;
A
#
# COMPACT_ATOMS: atom_id res chain seq x y z
N MET A 1 58.95 -33.95 -25.19
CA MET A 1 58.81 -32.68 -24.45
C MET A 1 57.39 -32.62 -23.91
N ALA A 2 57.18 -33.08 -22.69
CA ALA A 2 55.87 -32.99 -22.03
C ALA A 2 55.85 -31.67 -21.26
N GLU A 3 54.97 -30.76 -21.68
CA GLU A 3 54.75 -29.47 -21.05
C GLU A 3 54.13 -29.72 -19.67
N VAL A 4 54.93 -29.54 -18.62
CA VAL A 4 54.49 -29.66 -17.23
C VAL A 4 53.60 -28.45 -16.95
N VAL A 5 52.29 -28.61 -17.15
CA VAL A 5 51.28 -27.63 -16.75
C VAL A 5 51.39 -27.44 -15.24
N HIS A 6 51.84 -26.27 -14.81
CA HIS A 6 51.98 -25.93 -13.39
C HIS A 6 50.61 -25.98 -12.68
N PRO A 7 50.54 -26.54 -11.46
CA PRO A 7 49.29 -26.73 -10.72
C PRO A 7 48.53 -25.42 -10.43
N SER A 8 49.25 -24.29 -10.36
CA SER A 8 48.69 -22.95 -10.20
C SER A 8 47.78 -22.51 -11.35
N THR A 9 48.03 -22.99 -12.58
CA THR A 9 47.25 -22.60 -13.76
C THR A 9 45.88 -23.29 -13.79
N VAL A 10 45.82 -24.54 -13.32
CA VAL A 10 44.58 -25.33 -13.27
C VAL A 10 43.62 -24.79 -12.20
N GLU A 11 44.15 -24.37 -11.04
CA GLU A 11 43.36 -23.72 -9.98
C GLU A 11 42.80 -22.36 -10.43
N GLN A 12 43.59 -21.56 -11.17
CA GLN A 12 43.13 -20.28 -11.71
C GLN A 12 42.04 -20.45 -12.77
N LEU A 13 42.13 -21.48 -13.63
CA LEU A 13 41.10 -21.78 -14.61
C LEU A 13 39.77 -22.16 -13.95
N GLY A 14 39.80 -23.04 -12.92
CA GLY A 14 38.61 -23.41 -12.16
C GLY A 14 38.00 -22.23 -11.38
N SER A 15 38.84 -21.34 -10.82
CA SER A 15 38.36 -20.11 -10.19
C SER A 15 37.72 -19.14 -11.18
N LYS A 16 38.16 -19.14 -12.44
CA LYS A 16 37.55 -18.30 -13.49
C LYS A 16 36.19 -18.84 -13.92
N GLU A 17 36.09 -20.15 -14.16
CA GLU A 17 34.82 -20.79 -14.56
C GLU A 17 33.73 -20.62 -13.50
N THR A 18 34.08 -20.72 -12.23
CA THR A 18 33.15 -20.48 -11.12
C THR A 18 32.67 -19.03 -11.05
N LEU A 19 33.56 -18.05 -11.31
CA LEU A 19 33.17 -16.64 -11.39
C LEU A 19 32.25 -16.34 -12.57
N VAL A 20 32.47 -16.99 -13.72
CA VAL A 20 31.60 -16.86 -14.91
C VAL A 20 30.22 -17.46 -14.63
N ARG A 21 30.14 -18.68 -14.08
CA ARG A 21 28.86 -19.29 -13.70
C ARG A 21 28.08 -18.42 -12.71
N SER A 22 28.77 -17.89 -11.69
CA SER A 22 28.14 -16.97 -10.73
C SER A 22 27.63 -15.68 -11.39
N LEU A 23 28.28 -15.18 -12.45
CA LEU A 23 27.79 -14.03 -13.19
C LEU A 23 26.53 -14.38 -13.98
N ASP A 24 26.51 -15.55 -14.62
CA ASP A 24 25.35 -16.03 -15.38
C ASP A 24 24.14 -16.21 -14.46
N ASP A 25 24.31 -16.82 -13.29
CA ASP A 25 23.25 -16.98 -12.27
C ASP A 25 22.67 -15.61 -11.83
N LEU A 26 23.54 -14.60 -11.64
CA LEU A 26 23.11 -13.24 -11.28
C LEU A 26 22.33 -12.56 -12.42
N LEU A 27 22.73 -12.79 -13.67
CA LEU A 27 22.04 -12.24 -14.84
C LEU A 27 20.68 -12.92 -15.04
N GLU A 28 20.61 -14.24 -14.87
CA GLU A 28 19.35 -14.99 -14.90
C GLU A 28 18.38 -14.45 -13.83
N ARG A 29 18.86 -14.31 -12.58
CA ARG A 29 18.06 -13.72 -11.50
C ARG A 29 17.59 -12.30 -11.83
N TYR A 30 18.45 -11.48 -12.41
CA TYR A 30 18.08 -10.12 -12.82
C TYR A 30 16.96 -10.13 -13.88
N LEU A 31 17.03 -11.02 -14.87
CA LEU A 31 16.01 -11.14 -15.91
C LEU A 31 14.66 -11.60 -15.34
N HIS A 32 14.66 -12.55 -14.40
CA HIS A 32 13.43 -12.93 -13.69
C HIS A 32 12.83 -11.76 -12.89
N LEU A 33 13.66 -11.00 -12.18
CA LEU A 33 13.19 -9.82 -11.45
C LEU A 33 12.65 -8.74 -12.40
N LEU A 34 13.26 -8.56 -13.57
CA LEU A 34 12.79 -7.63 -14.59
C LEU A 34 11.41 -8.02 -15.12
N ASP A 35 11.18 -9.30 -15.41
CA ASP A 35 9.89 -9.83 -15.85
C ASP A 35 8.80 -9.64 -14.77
N GLN A 36 9.13 -9.94 -13.51
CA GLN A 36 8.24 -9.68 -12.37
C GLN A 36 7.92 -8.18 -12.22
N TYR A 37 8.92 -7.31 -12.36
CA TYR A 37 8.74 -5.86 -12.30
C TYR A 37 7.79 -5.37 -13.40
N GLN A 38 7.98 -5.84 -14.64
CA GLN A 38 7.12 -5.47 -15.77
C GLN A 38 5.68 -5.95 -15.55
N SER A 39 5.51 -7.19 -15.10
CA SER A 39 4.19 -7.76 -14.80
C SER A 39 3.47 -6.99 -13.69
N LEU A 40 4.18 -6.64 -12.60
CA LEU A 40 3.64 -5.81 -11.53
C LEU A 40 3.29 -4.40 -12.00
N GLN A 41 4.12 -3.79 -12.84
CA GLN A 41 3.86 -2.47 -13.41
C GLN A 41 2.58 -2.47 -14.26
N GLN A 42 2.38 -3.50 -15.08
CA GLN A 42 1.16 -3.65 -15.89
C GLN A 42 -0.08 -3.83 -15.02
N SER A 43 0.00 -4.69 -13.99
CA SER A 43 -1.09 -4.88 -13.02
C SER A 43 -1.45 -3.58 -12.30
N LEU A 44 -0.44 -2.86 -11.78
CA LEU A 44 -0.64 -1.57 -11.11
C LEU A 44 -1.28 -0.53 -12.04
N ALA A 45 -0.85 -0.46 -13.30
CA ALA A 45 -1.44 0.43 -14.30
C ALA A 45 -2.92 0.08 -14.58
N GLN A 46 -3.28 -1.20 -14.62
CA GLN A 46 -4.68 -1.64 -14.76
C GLN A 46 -5.52 -1.27 -13.54
N ILE A 47 -5.01 -1.44 -12.32
CA ILE A 47 -5.73 -1.06 -11.09
C ILE A 47 -5.94 0.46 -11.06
N LEU A 48 -4.89 1.24 -11.33
CA LEU A 48 -4.98 2.71 -11.34
C LEU A 48 -5.95 3.21 -12.42
N SER A 49 -5.88 2.68 -13.63
CA SER A 49 -6.81 3.07 -14.70
C SER A 49 -8.26 2.77 -14.35
N LYS A 50 -8.57 1.59 -13.77
CA LYS A 50 -9.91 1.27 -13.24
C LYS A 50 -10.35 2.27 -12.15
N GLY A 51 -9.43 2.62 -11.24
CA GLY A 51 -9.67 3.60 -10.18
C GLY A 51 -10.03 4.99 -10.72
N TYR A 52 -9.26 5.50 -11.68
CA TYR A 52 -9.48 6.80 -12.32
C TYR A 52 -10.74 6.82 -13.19
N LEU A 53 -11.02 5.77 -13.95
CA LEU A 53 -12.26 5.68 -14.75
C LEU A 53 -13.49 5.66 -13.85
N SER A 54 -13.45 4.91 -12.76
CA SER A 54 -14.54 4.85 -11.78
C SER A 54 -14.75 6.22 -11.10
N LEU A 55 -13.67 6.95 -10.81
CA LEU A 55 -13.74 8.32 -10.29
C LEU A 55 -14.36 9.29 -11.30
N ALA A 56 -13.94 9.21 -12.56
CA ALA A 56 -14.46 10.04 -13.64
C ALA A 56 -15.97 9.79 -13.83
N GLN A 57 -16.40 8.52 -13.80
CA GLN A 57 -17.81 8.15 -13.86
C GLN A 57 -18.59 8.71 -12.67
N ALA A 58 -18.06 8.60 -11.45
CA ALA A 58 -18.67 9.17 -10.25
C ALA A 58 -18.84 10.70 -10.37
N ASN A 59 -17.80 11.39 -10.85
CA ASN A 59 -17.84 12.84 -11.06
C ASN A 59 -18.87 13.25 -12.12
N PHE A 60 -19.00 12.47 -13.20
CA PHE A 60 -20.00 12.71 -14.24
C PHE A 60 -21.43 12.50 -13.73
N SER A 61 -21.66 11.47 -12.92
CA SER A 61 -22.98 11.14 -12.39
C SER A 61 -23.35 11.87 -11.09
N ASN A 62 -22.55 12.84 -10.64
CA ASN A 62 -22.84 13.58 -9.42
C ASN A 62 -24.02 14.56 -9.65
N PRO A 63 -25.15 14.42 -8.94
CA PRO A 63 -26.31 15.30 -9.10
C PRO A 63 -26.01 16.77 -8.80
N ASN A 64 -25.06 17.03 -7.89
CA ASN A 64 -24.68 18.38 -7.49
C ASN A 64 -23.70 19.04 -8.48
N ARG A 65 -23.25 18.32 -9.52
CA ARG A 65 -22.19 18.73 -10.48
C ARG A 65 -20.85 19.13 -9.83
N ILE A 66 -20.69 18.87 -8.53
CA ILE A 66 -19.45 19.06 -7.80
C ILE A 66 -18.56 17.84 -8.02
N ARG A 67 -17.26 18.06 -8.19
CA ARG A 67 -16.30 16.97 -8.32
C ARG A 67 -15.94 16.45 -6.94
N TYR A 68 -15.84 15.13 -6.80
CA TYR A 68 -15.26 14.51 -5.60
C TYR A 68 -13.78 14.89 -5.53
N GLY A 69 -13.39 15.56 -4.46
CA GLY A 69 -12.04 16.08 -4.31
C GLY A 69 -11.80 16.72 -2.95
N GLN A 70 -10.64 17.34 -2.83
CA GLN A 70 -10.12 17.90 -1.59
C GLN A 70 -11.02 18.95 -0.92
N ASP A 71 -11.83 19.65 -1.71
CA ASP A 71 -12.72 20.70 -1.23
C ASP A 71 -13.84 20.15 -0.32
N GLN A 72 -14.02 18.83 -0.27
CA GLN A 72 -15.03 18.15 0.56
C GLN A 72 -14.41 17.31 1.68
N TYR A 73 -13.09 17.38 1.89
CA TYR A 73 -12.43 16.63 2.97
C TYR A 73 -12.80 17.23 4.34
N ASP A 74 -13.00 16.38 5.34
CA ASP A 74 -13.14 16.81 6.74
C ASP A 74 -11.77 17.30 7.25
N ASP A 75 -11.74 18.40 8.01
CA ASP A 75 -10.53 18.93 8.66
C ASP A 75 -9.85 17.90 9.57
N ARG A 76 -10.60 16.89 10.03
CA ARG A 76 -10.11 15.76 10.82
C ARG A 76 -9.57 14.59 9.99
N MET A 77 -9.34 14.78 8.69
CA MET A 77 -8.84 13.75 7.78
C MET A 77 -7.56 13.07 8.32
N GLN A 78 -7.56 11.74 8.31
CA GLN A 78 -6.41 10.92 8.62
C GLN A 78 -6.15 9.91 7.52
N ALA A 79 -4.87 9.58 7.28
CA ALA A 79 -4.48 8.57 6.31
C ALA A 79 -5.04 7.19 6.72
N SER A 80 -5.92 6.64 5.89
CA SER A 80 -6.51 5.31 6.08
C SER A 80 -5.62 4.17 5.60
N ALA A 81 -4.63 4.45 4.75
CA ALA A 81 -3.66 3.47 4.27
C ALA A 81 -2.25 4.03 4.51
N ARG A 82 -1.37 3.23 5.12
CA ARG A 82 0.02 3.60 5.40
C ARG A 82 0.94 2.48 4.95
N VAL A 83 2.09 2.86 4.38
CA VAL A 83 3.13 1.92 3.98
C VAL A 83 4.36 2.20 4.82
N SER A 84 4.89 1.17 5.47
CA SER A 84 6.14 1.27 6.25
C SER A 84 7.27 0.52 5.55
N ILE A 85 8.50 1.03 5.72
CA ILE A 85 9.72 0.46 5.13
C ILE A 85 10.58 -0.05 6.29
N SER A 86 10.70 -1.38 6.44
CA SER A 86 11.64 -1.97 7.41
C SER A 86 13.00 -2.22 6.77
N GLN A 87 14.08 -2.01 7.54
CA GLN A 87 15.46 -2.18 7.06
C GLN A 87 16.02 -3.60 7.25
N SER A 88 15.43 -4.43 8.12
CA SER A 88 15.94 -5.78 8.44
C SER A 88 15.59 -6.83 7.39
N THR A 89 14.44 -6.67 6.74
CA THR A 89 13.96 -7.35 5.54
C THR A 89 12.99 -6.37 4.89
N PRO A 90 13.26 -5.86 3.68
CA PRO A 90 12.50 -4.74 3.12
C PRO A 90 11.22 -5.20 2.45
N THR A 91 10.38 -5.89 3.21
CA THR A 91 8.99 -6.09 2.83
C THR A 91 8.26 -4.78 3.13
N PHE A 92 7.85 -4.08 2.08
CA PHE A 92 6.88 -3.01 2.23
C PHE A 92 5.57 -3.66 2.69
N SER A 93 5.16 -3.38 3.91
CA SER A 93 3.91 -3.90 4.48
C SER A 93 2.93 -2.76 4.64
N SER A 94 1.74 -2.94 4.07
CA SER A 94 0.58 -2.08 4.34
C SER A 94 0.19 -2.24 5.80
N LEU A 95 0.17 -1.13 6.53
CA LEU A 95 -0.36 -1.07 7.88
C LEU A 95 -1.78 -0.52 7.81
N GLU A 96 -2.76 -1.34 8.19
CA GLU A 96 -4.08 -0.87 8.60
C GLU A 96 -3.94 0.15 9.74
N PRO A 97 -4.80 1.17 9.83
CA PRO A 97 -4.70 2.21 10.84
C PRO A 97 -5.00 1.62 12.23
N ARG A 98 -3.94 1.18 12.93
CA ARG A 98 -4.01 0.73 14.32
C ARG A 98 -3.97 1.95 15.23
N PHE A 99 -5.14 2.46 15.63
CA PHE A 99 -5.23 3.35 16.78
C PHE A 99 -5.33 2.50 18.05
N GLN A 100 -4.19 2.33 18.72
CA GLN A 100 -4.16 1.89 20.10
C GLN A 100 -4.78 3.02 20.92
N LYS A 101 -6.00 2.81 21.41
CA LYS A 101 -6.62 3.71 22.38
C LYS A 101 -5.79 3.63 23.66
N SER A 102 -4.78 4.48 23.81
CA SER A 102 -4.10 4.66 25.08
C SER A 102 -5.04 5.44 26.00
N ILE A 103 -5.92 4.73 26.70
CA ILE A 103 -6.52 5.27 27.92
C ILE A 103 -5.42 5.13 28.98
N ILE A 104 -4.74 6.23 29.27
CA ILE A 104 -4.04 6.38 30.54
C ILE A 104 -5.09 6.86 31.54
N ALA A 105 -5.39 5.93 32.44
CA ALA A 105 -6.04 5.96 33.75
C ALA A 105 -6.80 7.20 34.24
N SER A 106 -8.00 6.93 34.75
CA SER A 106 -8.39 7.35 36.10
C SER A 106 -9.33 6.28 36.68
N ASP A 107 -8.94 5.77 37.84
CA ASP A 107 -9.84 5.08 38.77
C ASP A 107 -11.07 5.96 39.06
N ASP A 108 -12.18 5.29 39.34
CA ASP A 108 -13.15 5.61 40.39
C ASP A 108 -14.63 5.50 39.96
N ASP A 109 -15.33 4.76 40.80
CA ASP A 109 -16.77 4.58 41.01
C ASP A 109 -17.69 4.01 39.93
N GLY A 110 -18.23 2.84 40.29
CA GLY A 110 -19.26 2.12 39.58
C GLY A 110 -20.66 2.66 39.83
N TYR A 111 -21.57 2.25 38.95
CA TYR A 111 -22.97 2.06 39.24
C TYR A 111 -23.54 1.12 38.15
N ASP A 112 -23.95 -0.08 38.58
CA ASP A 112 -24.93 -0.91 37.86
C ASP A 112 -26.24 -0.10 37.73
N ASP A 113 -26.95 -0.21 36.60
CA ASP A 113 -28.30 -0.81 36.66
C ASP A 113 -28.92 -1.09 35.28
N GLU A 114 -29.85 -2.02 35.37
CA GLU A 114 -30.56 -2.81 34.41
C GLU A 114 -31.60 -2.10 33.51
N VAL A 115 -32.08 -2.95 32.61
CA VAL A 115 -33.19 -2.93 31.65
C VAL A 115 -34.50 -2.21 32.02
N ASP A 116 -35.15 -1.61 31.02
CA ASP A 116 -36.58 -1.82 30.65
C ASP A 116 -36.99 -0.82 29.53
N ALA A 117 -37.46 -1.21 28.34
CA ALA A 117 -38.74 -1.80 27.97
C ALA A 117 -39.87 -0.76 27.63
N VAL A 118 -40.11 -0.63 26.32
CA VAL A 118 -41.38 -0.37 25.60
C VAL A 118 -42.06 1.03 25.68
N LYS A 119 -42.22 1.72 24.53
CA LYS A 119 -43.50 1.85 23.77
C LYS A 119 -43.51 2.96 22.70
N GLU A 120 -44.27 2.63 21.68
CA GLU A 120 -44.59 3.23 20.38
C GLU A 120 -45.52 4.45 20.46
N SER A 121 -45.39 5.42 19.53
CA SER A 121 -46.51 6.16 18.91
C SER A 121 -46.06 7.20 17.85
N THR A 122 -46.36 6.87 16.60
CA THR A 122 -47.16 7.61 15.60
C THR A 122 -47.19 9.15 15.56
N MET A 123 -46.62 9.68 14.46
CA MET A 123 -47.03 10.77 13.55
C MET A 123 -47.12 12.26 13.93
N ASN A 124 -46.46 13.02 13.04
CA ASN A 124 -46.86 14.25 12.35
C ASN A 124 -46.75 15.64 13.05
N ASP A 125 -45.90 16.43 12.39
CA ASP A 125 -46.15 17.78 11.87
C ASP A 125 -45.55 19.01 12.59
N GLU A 126 -45.14 19.92 11.72
CA GLU A 126 -44.33 21.13 11.82
C GLU A 126 -44.51 21.98 13.09
N THR A 127 -43.39 22.34 13.73
CA THR A 127 -43.08 23.71 14.19
C THR A 127 -41.60 23.79 14.58
N ARG A 128 -40.84 24.69 13.94
CA ARG A 128 -39.49 25.12 14.37
C ARG A 128 -39.57 25.71 15.79
N PRO A 129 -38.64 25.34 16.67
CA PRO A 129 -37.71 26.35 17.16
C PRO A 129 -36.26 25.85 17.19
N VAL A 130 -35.31 26.74 16.90
CA VAL A 130 -33.88 26.49 17.10
C VAL A 130 -33.59 26.60 18.60
N PRO A 131 -32.92 25.61 19.21
CA PRO A 131 -31.75 25.97 20.02
C PRO A 131 -30.56 25.02 19.87
N LYS A 132 -29.40 25.66 20.01
CA LYS A 132 -28.03 25.21 20.32
C LYS A 132 -27.85 23.75 20.78
N GLY A 133 -26.88 23.11 20.12
CA GLY A 133 -25.73 22.50 20.80
C GLY A 133 -25.99 21.24 21.61
N THR A 134 -26.10 20.11 20.92
CA THR A 134 -25.78 18.81 21.50
C THR A 134 -24.89 18.06 20.52
N GLU A 135 -23.61 18.04 20.84
CA GLU A 135 -22.63 17.18 20.20
C GLU A 135 -22.98 15.73 20.51
N THR A 136 -23.80 15.12 19.65
CA THR A 136 -23.94 13.67 19.61
C THR A 136 -22.67 13.13 18.96
N GLY A 137 -21.70 12.77 19.78
CA GLY A 137 -20.47 12.08 19.39
C GLY A 137 -20.79 10.77 18.69
N SER A 138 -20.91 10.84 17.37
CA SER A 138 -20.99 9.67 16.49
C SER A 138 -19.62 9.49 15.87
N SER A 139 -19.12 8.24 15.89
CA SER A 139 -17.87 7.80 15.29
C SER A 139 -17.90 7.87 13.75
N MET A 140 -18.18 9.05 13.20
CA MET A 140 -18.42 9.30 11.77
C MET A 140 -17.15 9.55 10.95
N THR A 141 -15.95 9.34 11.52
CA THR A 141 -14.68 9.64 10.83
C THR A 141 -13.74 8.44 10.76
N ARG A 142 -14.24 7.30 10.25
CA ARG A 142 -13.38 6.15 9.90
C ARG A 142 -13.28 5.89 8.41
N ASP A 143 -14.38 5.99 7.67
CA ASP A 143 -14.34 5.84 6.21
C ASP A 143 -14.33 7.21 5.53
N PRO A 144 -13.27 7.58 4.79
CA PRO A 144 -13.20 8.86 4.09
C PRO A 144 -14.27 9.03 3.01
N LEU A 145 -14.96 7.95 2.60
CA LEU A 145 -16.10 8.06 1.68
C LEU A 145 -17.29 8.82 2.26
N ASN A 146 -17.47 8.79 3.58
CA ASN A 146 -18.60 9.43 4.24
C ASN A 146 -18.49 10.97 4.23
N TRP A 147 -17.31 11.52 3.91
CA TRP A 147 -17.12 12.96 3.73
C TRP A 147 -17.88 13.51 2.53
N PHE A 148 -18.24 12.65 1.56
CA PHE A 148 -18.97 13.04 0.36
C PHE A 148 -20.49 12.93 0.49
N GLY A 149 -20.99 12.74 1.70
CA GLY A 149 -22.41 12.64 2.03
C GLY A 149 -22.86 11.21 2.38
N ILE A 150 -24.14 11.09 2.75
CA ILE A 150 -24.72 9.84 3.26
C ILE A 150 -24.86 8.78 2.15
N LEU A 151 -25.12 9.22 0.91
CA LEU A 151 -25.31 8.33 -0.23
C LEU A 151 -24.09 8.34 -1.14
N VAL A 152 -23.18 7.38 -0.92
CA VAL A 152 -21.95 7.24 -1.71
C VAL A 152 -22.20 6.38 -2.97
N PRO A 153 -21.95 6.91 -4.18
CA PRO A 153 -22.08 6.14 -5.42
C PRO A 153 -21.22 4.87 -5.40
N SER A 154 -21.72 3.79 -6.01
CA SER A 154 -20.97 2.54 -6.14
C SER A 154 -19.66 2.72 -6.92
N THR A 155 -19.63 3.63 -7.90
CA THR A 155 -18.45 3.98 -8.69
C THR A 155 -17.38 4.69 -7.85
N LEU A 156 -17.78 5.54 -6.91
CA LEU A 156 -16.85 6.18 -5.97
C LEU A 156 -16.27 5.16 -4.98
N ARG A 157 -17.10 4.22 -4.49
CA ARG A 157 -16.64 3.06 -3.71
C ARG A 157 -15.65 2.19 -4.49
N ALA A 158 -15.93 1.90 -5.76
CA ALA A 158 -15.03 1.15 -6.62
C ALA A 158 -13.72 1.89 -6.84
N SER A 159 -13.75 3.21 -7.03
CA SER A 159 -12.56 4.05 -7.16
C SER A 159 -11.68 3.96 -5.90
N GLN A 160 -12.28 4.16 -4.72
CA GLN A 160 -11.55 4.06 -3.44
C GLN A 160 -10.90 2.69 -3.26
N ARG A 161 -11.61 1.59 -3.57
CA ARG A 161 -11.06 0.23 -3.49
C ARG A 161 -9.83 0.07 -4.38
N ASN A 162 -9.94 0.40 -5.67
CA ASN A 162 -8.82 0.28 -6.60
C ASN A 162 -7.60 1.11 -6.14
N PHE A 163 -7.80 2.33 -5.64
CA PHE A 163 -6.68 3.12 -5.12
C PHE A 163 -6.09 2.57 -3.83
N LYS A 164 -6.92 2.03 -2.93
CA LYS A 164 -6.44 1.32 -1.74
C LYS A 164 -5.59 0.11 -2.12
N ASP A 165 -6.04 -0.72 -3.04
CA ASP A 165 -5.29 -1.91 -3.52
C ASP A 165 -3.96 -1.49 -4.16
N ALA A 166 -3.95 -0.42 -4.95
CA ALA A 166 -2.73 0.13 -5.55
C ALA A 166 -1.71 0.59 -4.49
N VAL A 167 -2.16 1.25 -3.42
CA VAL A 167 -1.29 1.78 -2.36
C VAL A 167 -0.88 0.69 -1.35
N ALA A 168 -1.78 -0.23 -1.02
CA ALA A 168 -1.56 -1.29 -0.04
C ALA A 168 -0.66 -2.40 -0.61
N ASP A 169 -0.84 -2.77 -1.87
CA ASP A 169 -0.19 -3.95 -2.44
C ASP A 169 0.68 -3.62 -3.66
N GLY A 170 0.11 -2.91 -4.65
CA GLY A 170 0.78 -2.72 -5.93
C GLY A 170 2.08 -1.92 -5.86
N ILE A 171 2.06 -0.76 -5.21
CA ILE A 171 3.22 0.11 -5.03
C ILE A 171 4.29 -0.56 -4.14
N PRO A 172 3.95 -1.07 -2.94
CA PRO A 172 4.83 -1.88 -2.10
C PRO A 172 5.56 -3.01 -2.83
N ALA A 173 4.83 -3.84 -3.57
CA ALA A 173 5.40 -4.97 -4.30
C ALA A 173 6.41 -4.50 -5.36
N LEU A 174 6.03 -3.50 -6.17
CA LEU A 174 6.89 -2.94 -7.21
C LEU A 174 8.17 -2.32 -6.62
N ALA A 175 8.04 -1.57 -5.52
CA ALA A 175 9.16 -0.96 -4.83
C ALA A 175 10.13 -2.02 -4.24
N SER A 176 9.60 -3.13 -3.73
CA SER A 176 10.42 -4.26 -3.26
C SER A 176 11.24 -4.86 -4.40
N VAL A 177 10.60 -5.20 -5.53
CA VAL A 177 11.29 -5.79 -6.69
C VAL A 177 12.33 -4.81 -7.25
N ALA A 178 12.00 -3.52 -7.37
CA ALA A 178 12.96 -2.51 -7.81
C ALA A 178 14.21 -2.42 -6.91
N LYS A 179 14.03 -2.60 -5.60
CA LYS A 179 15.14 -2.64 -4.65
C LYS A 179 16.01 -3.88 -4.87
N GLU A 180 15.40 -5.04 -5.05
CA GLU A 180 16.11 -6.30 -5.32
C GLU A 180 16.88 -6.25 -6.63
N MET A 181 16.27 -5.72 -7.69
CA MET A 181 16.94 -5.49 -8.98
C MET A 181 18.21 -4.64 -8.81
N ARG A 182 18.13 -3.53 -8.07
CA ARG A 182 19.30 -2.70 -7.76
C ARG A 182 20.39 -3.46 -7.01
N ALA A 183 20.02 -4.32 -6.06
CA ALA A 183 20.99 -5.13 -5.33
C ALA A 183 21.73 -6.10 -6.27
N VAL A 184 20.99 -6.80 -7.14
CA VAL A 184 21.57 -7.73 -8.12
C VAL A 184 22.45 -6.99 -9.12
N GLU A 185 22.06 -5.81 -9.61
CA GLU A 185 22.93 -5.01 -10.49
C GLU A 185 24.26 -4.65 -9.84
N ILE A 186 24.27 -4.33 -8.55
CA ILE A 186 25.50 -4.04 -7.81
C ILE A 186 26.38 -5.30 -7.76
N GLU A 187 25.79 -6.47 -7.52
CA GLU A 187 26.50 -7.74 -7.51
C GLU A 187 27.06 -8.11 -8.88
N VAL A 188 26.29 -7.93 -9.96
CA VAL A 188 26.75 -8.12 -11.35
C VAL A 188 27.95 -7.21 -11.65
N ARG A 189 27.87 -5.92 -11.29
CA ARG A 189 28.99 -4.98 -11.45
C ARG A 189 30.24 -5.45 -10.69
N ARG A 190 30.07 -5.96 -9.46
CA ARG A 190 31.17 -6.51 -8.65
C ARG A 190 31.75 -7.79 -9.26
N ALA A 191 30.91 -8.72 -9.71
CA ALA A 191 31.32 -9.97 -10.34
C ALA A 191 32.14 -9.70 -11.62
N ARG A 192 31.66 -8.81 -12.49
CA ARG A 192 32.40 -8.37 -13.69
C ARG A 192 33.77 -7.79 -13.36
N LYS A 193 33.87 -7.00 -12.27
CA LYS A 193 35.15 -6.46 -11.81
C LYS A 193 36.11 -7.55 -11.32
N ARG A 194 35.61 -8.58 -10.61
CA ARG A 194 36.43 -9.73 -10.17
C ARG A 194 36.95 -10.54 -11.35
N ILE A 195 36.09 -10.83 -12.33
CA ILE A 195 36.48 -11.53 -13.57
C ILE A 195 37.57 -10.75 -14.30
N LYS A 196 37.39 -9.43 -14.48
CA LYS A 196 38.41 -8.58 -15.14
C LYS A 196 39.76 -8.58 -14.42
N LYS A 197 39.79 -8.75 -13.09
CA LYS A 197 41.03 -8.85 -12.31
C LYS A 197 41.69 -10.23 -12.40
N ALA A 198 40.91 -11.26 -12.73
CA ALA A 198 41.38 -12.63 -12.91
C ALA A 198 41.78 -12.95 -14.36
N ILE A 199 41.67 -11.96 -15.27
CA ILE A 199 42.19 -11.97 -16.64
C ILE A 199 43.48 -11.15 -16.65
#